data_AF-K2DHZ1-F1
#
_entry.id   AF-K2DHZ1-F1
#
_cell.length_a   1.000
_cell.length_b   1.000
_cell.length_c   1.000
_cell.angle_alpha   90.00
_cell.angle_beta   90.00
_cell.angle_gamma   90.00
#
_symmetry.space_group_name_H-M   'P 1'
#
loop_
_entity.id
_entity.type
_entity.pdbx_description
1 polymer ?
#
loop_
_entity_poly.entity_id
_entity_poly.type
_entity_poly.pdbx_seq_one_letter_code
_entity_poly.pdbx_strand_id
1 'polypeptide(L)' 'MAQISRLHAREVLDSRGNPTVEVELWAENGGRTFYGRAIVP' A
#
# COMPACT_ATOMS: atom_id res chain seq x y z
N MET A 1 16.87 9.88 -2.56
CA MET A 1 16.46 8.47 -2.33
C MET A 1 15.03 8.52 -1.83
N ALA A 2 14.15 7.67 -2.35
CA ALA A 2 12.78 7.62 -1.84
C ALA A 2 12.75 6.96 -0.46
N GLN A 3 12.11 7.60 0.50
CA GLN A 3 11.97 7.09 1.87
C GLN A 3 10.49 6.83 2.16
N ILE A 4 10.17 5.63 2.65
CA ILE A 4 8.82 5.29 3.07
C ILE A 4 8.47 6.11 4.32
N SER A 5 7.37 6.85 4.26
CA SER A 5 6.92 7.74 5.34
C SER A 5 5.69 7.21 6.07
N ARG A 6 4.84 6.43 5.40
CA ARG A 6 3.67 5.80 6.01
C ARG A 6 3.30 4.50 5.30
N LEU A 7 2.85 3.54 6.10
CA LEU A 7 2.24 2.30 5.66
C LEU A 7 0.90 2.11 6.38
N HIS A 8 -0.11 1.69 5.64
CA HIS A 8 -1.39 1.28 6.20
C HIS A 8 -1.85 0.00 5.51
N ALA A 9 -2.18 -1.02 6.31
CA ALA A 9 -2.66 -2.30 5.83
C ALA A 9 -4.10 -2.54 6.31
N ARG A 10 -4.87 -3.25 5.48
CA ARG A 10 -6.24 -3.67 5.79
C ARG A 10 -6.51 -5.05 5.20
N GLU A 11 -7.51 -5.72 5.76
CA GLU A 11 -8.12 -6.90 5.17
C GLU A 11 -9.08 -6.48 4.03
N VAL A 12 -9.02 -7.19 2.90
CA VAL A 12 -9.97 -7.10 1.78
C VAL A 12 -10.31 -8.52 1.32
N LEU A 13 -11.25 -8.67 0.38
CA LEU A 13 -11.57 -9.97 -0.23
C LEU A 13 -10.93 -10.12 -1.61
N ASP A 14 -10.37 -11.30 -1.90
CA ASP A 14 -9.86 -11.68 -3.22
C ASP A 14 -11.01 -11.97 -4.21
N SER A 15 -10.68 -12.35 -5.45
CA SER A 15 -11.67 -12.69 -6.49
C SER A 15 -12.51 -13.94 -6.17
N ARG A 16 -12.13 -14.73 -5.15
CA ARG A 16 -12.84 -15.91 -4.66
C ARG A 16 -13.57 -15.65 -3.34
N GLY A 17 -13.53 -14.42 -2.82
CA GLY A 17 -14.16 -14.06 -1.56
C GLY A 17 -13.37 -14.44 -0.32
N ASN A 18 -12.09 -14.81 -0.45
CA ASN A 18 -11.23 -15.10 0.69
C ASN A 18 -10.54 -13.82 1.22
N PRO A 19 -10.36 -13.67 2.53
CA PRO A 19 -9.56 -12.59 3.09
C PRO A 19 -8.13 -12.56 2.53
N THR A 20 -7.68 -11.38 2.10
CA THR A 20 -6.31 -11.07 1.70
C THR A 20 -5.90 -9.68 2.21
N VAL A 21 -4.63 -9.33 2.06
CA VAL A 21 -4.06 -8.05 2.53
C VAL A 21 -3.98 -7.05 1.38
N GLU A 22 -4.47 -5.84 1.64
CA GLU A 22 -4.19 -4.65 0.83
C GLU A 22 -3.28 -3.71 1.62
N VAL A 23 -2.28 -3.14 0.94
CA VAL A 23 -1.35 -2.16 1.52
C VAL A 23 -1.41 -0.85 0.74
N GLU A 24 -1.53 0.24 1.49
CA GLU A 24 -1.30 1.61 1.04
C GLU A 24 0.04 2.12 1.58
N LEU A 25 0.83 2.71 0.70
CA LEU A 25 2.18 3.22 0.98
C LEU A 25 2.27 4.68 0.57
N TRP A 26 2.90 5.48 1.43
CA TRP A 26 3.37 6.82 1.11
C TRP A 26 4.89 6.86 1.21
N ALA A 27 5.53 7.53 0.25
CA ALA A 27 6.97 7.76 0.26
C ALA A 27 7.29 9.21 -0.09
N GLU A 28 8.37 9.73 0.48
CA GLU A 28 8.89 11.06 0.21
C GLU A 28 10.17 10.97 -0.62
N ASN A 29 10.28 11.76 -1.68
CA ASN A 29 11.53 11.91 -2.44
C ASN A 29 11.62 13.32 -3.04
N GLY A 30 12.62 14.10 -2.61
CA GLY A 30 12.85 15.46 -3.14
C GLY A 30 11.70 16.44 -2.85
N GLY A 31 11.09 16.37 -1.66
CA GLY A 31 9.97 17.22 -1.26
C GLY A 31 8.63 16.88 -1.93
N ARG A 32 8.55 15.74 -2.60
CA ARG A 32 7.32 15.21 -3.21
C ARG A 32 6.87 13.94 -2.50
N THR A 33 5.57 13.86 -2.28
CA THR A 33 4.89 12.67 -1.78
C THR A 33 4.46 11.77 -2.94
N PHE A 34 4.77 10.50 -2.84
CA PHE A 34 4.34 9.41 -3.72
C PHE A 34 3.36 8.52 -2.97
N TYR A 35 2.37 7.99 -3.69
CA TYR A 35 1.36 7.10 -3.15
C TYR A 35 1.26 5.84 -4.01
N GLY A 36 1.14 4.68 -3.37
CA GLY A 36 0.93 3.39 -4.01
C GLY A 36 -0.04 2.52 -3.23
N ARG A 37 -0.77 1.67 -3.95
CA ARG A 37 -1.68 0.67 -3.37
C ARG A 37 -1.53 -0.66 -4.11
N ALA A 38 -1.46 -1.76 -3.36
CA ALA A 38 -1.39 -3.10 -3.93
C ALA A 38 -2.12 -4.11 -3.04
N ILE A 39 -2.79 -5.08 -3.69
CA ILE A 39 -3.40 -6.25 -3.06
C ILE A 39 -2.47 -7.45 -3.29
N VAL A 40 -2.30 -8.29 -2.27
CA VAL A 40 -1.58 -9.57 -2.42
C VAL A 40 -2.51 -10.61 -3.08
N PRO A 41 -2.08 -11.28 -4.17
CA PRO A 41 -2.89 -12.28 -4.85
C PRO A 41 -3.12 -13.56 -4.06
#